data_AF-A0A124IIA9-F1
#
_entry.id   AF-A0A124IIA9-F1
#
_cell.length_a   1.000
_cell.length_b   1.000
_cell.length_c   1.000
_cell.angle_alpha   90.00
_cell.angle_beta   90.00
_cell.angle_gamma   90.00
#
_symmetry.space_group_name_H-M   'P 1'
#
loop_
_entity.id
_entity.type
_entity.pdbx_description
1 polymer ?
#
loop_
_entity_poly.entity_id
_entity_poly.type
_entity_poly.pdbx_seq_one_letter_code
_entity_poly.pdbx_strand_id
1 'polypeptide(L)' 'MHLNELYSLHQRELIQAAAADRVWERHQHEAAADRLASQITSIQNANGVNAVGLLPAASI' A
#
# COMPACT_ATOMS: atom_id res chain seq x y z
N MET A 1 11.86 1.35 -11.90
CA MET A 1 12.33 0.29 -10.96
C MET A 1 11.83 0.56 -9.54
N HIS A 2 12.09 1.74 -8.98
CA HIS A 2 11.67 2.14 -7.62
C HIS A 2 10.16 2.01 -7.29
N LEU A 3 9.27 2.31 -8.25
CA LEU A 3 7.82 2.18 -8.04
C LEU A 3 7.36 0.73 -7.84
N ASN A 4 7.93 -0.21 -8.60
CA ASN A 4 7.59 -1.63 -8.49
C ASN A 4 8.02 -2.20 -7.14
N GLU A 5 9.16 -1.75 -6.60
CA GLU A 5 9.65 -2.14 -5.28
C GLU A 5 8.72 -1.64 -4.17
N LEU A 6 8.26 -0.38 -4.27
CA LEU A 6 7.28 0.20 -3.34
C LEU A 6 5.94 -0.54 -3.38
N TYR A 7 5.43 -0.86 -4.57
CA TYR A 7 4.21 -1.66 -4.72
C TYR A 7 4.37 -3.06 -4.13
N SER A 8 5.49 -3.73 -4.40
CA SER A 8 5.79 -5.05 -3.83
C SER A 8 5.88 -5.02 -2.30
N LEU A 9 6.39 -3.93 -1.72
CA LEU A 9 6.41 -3.75 -0.28
C LEU A 9 5.01 -3.46 0.28
N HIS A 10 4.23 -2.56 -0.35
CA HIS A 10 2.86 -2.26 0.06
C HIS A 10 1.98 -3.51 0.08
N GLN A 11 2.06 -4.36 -0.94
CA GLN A 11 1.33 -5.62 -1.00
C GLN A 11 1.72 -6.57 0.14
N ARG A 12 3.01 -6.63 0.50
CA ARG A 12 3.49 -7.46 1.62
C ARG A 12 2.93 -6.98 2.96
N GLU A 13 2.93 -5.67 3.22
CA GLU A 13 2.36 -5.11 4.46
C GLU A 13 0.87 -5.41 4.58
N LEU A 14 0.10 -5.33 3.48
CA LEU A 14 -1.32 -5.70 3.49
C LEU A 14 -1.54 -7.19 3.81
N ILE A 15 -0.71 -8.08 3.25
CA ILE A 15 -0.77 -9.52 3.55
C ILE A 15 -0.43 -9.77 5.02
N GLN A 16 0.58 -9.09 5.56
CA GLN A 16 0.97 -9.22 6.97
C GLN A 16 -0.11 -8.69 7.91
N ALA A 17 -0.76 -7.57 7.57
CA ALA A 17 -1.91 -7.04 8.32
C ALA A 17 -3.06 -8.05 8.35
N ALA A 18 -3.38 -8.66 7.21
CA ALA A 18 -4.45 -9.66 7.10
C ALA A 18 -4.14 -10.96 7.86
N ALA A 19 -2.86 -11.34 7.94
CA ALA A 19 -2.40 -12.54 8.64
C ALA A 19 -2.13 -12.33 10.14
N ALA A 20 -2.19 -11.09 10.63
CA ALA A 20 -1.88 -10.78 12.02
C ALA A 20 -3.07 -11.14 12.95
N ASP A 21 -2.83 -12.06 13.89
CA ASP A 21 -3.81 -12.47 14.89
C ASP A 21 -4.05 -11.40 15.96
N ARG A 22 -3.05 -10.52 16.20
CA ARG A 22 -3.13 -9.47 17.21
C ARG A 22 -3.53 -8.15 16.58
N VAL A 23 -4.56 -7.53 17.16
CA VAL A 23 -5.12 -6.24 16.72
C VAL A 23 -4.05 -5.15 16.60
N TRP A 24 -3.13 -5.06 17.57
CA TRP A 24 -2.06 -4.06 17.54
C TRP A 24 -1.08 -4.28 16.37
N GLU A 25 -0.68 -5.53 16.10
CA GLU A 25 0.25 -5.86 15.02
C GLU A 25 -0.40 -5.60 13.65
N ARG A 26 -1.67 -5.98 13.49
CA ARG A 26 -2.47 -5.64 12.30
C ARG A 26 -2.49 -4.14 12.04
N HIS A 27 -2.78 -3.32 13.05
CA HIS A 27 -2.80 -1.86 12.89
C HIS A 27 -1.43 -1.27 12.54
N GLN A 28 -0.33 -1.85 13.04
CA GLN A 28 1.01 -1.41 12.63
C GLN A 28 1.27 -1.66 11.14
N HIS A 29 0.89 -2.84 10.65
CA HIS A 29 1.04 -3.21 9.24
C HIS A 29 0.09 -2.41 8.33
N GLU A 30 -1.15 -2.16 8.75
CA GLU A 30 -2.08 -1.26 8.05
C GLU A 30 -1.50 0.16 7.92
N ALA A 31 -1.01 0.72 9.04
CA ALA A 31 -0.39 2.04 9.03
C ALA A 31 0.90 2.09 8.17
N ALA A 32 1.64 0.98 8.10
CA ALA A 32 2.78 0.85 7.20
C ALA A 32 2.34 0.82 5.72
N ALA A 33 1.31 0.06 5.39
CA ALA A 33 0.72 -0.01 4.07
C ALA A 33 0.23 1.37 3.60
N ASP A 34 -0.48 2.11 4.46
CA ASP A 34 -1.01 3.46 4.16
C ASP A 34 0.10 4.46 3.84
N ARG A 35 1.22 4.42 4.60
CA ARG A 35 2.39 5.27 4.31
C ARG A 35 2.98 4.97 2.94
N LEU A 36 3.06 3.69 2.57
CA LEU A 36 3.57 3.28 1.26
C LEU A 36 2.62 3.71 0.12
N ALA A 37 1.30 3.60 0.32
CA ALA A 37 0.31 4.07 -0.64
C ALA A 37 0.42 5.58 -0.92
N SER A 38 0.63 6.38 0.14
CA SER A 38 0.87 7.82 0.01
C SER A 38 2.14 8.13 -0.79
N GLN A 39 3.24 7.41 -0.53
CA GLN A 39 4.49 7.59 -1.29
C GLN A 39 4.33 7.22 -2.77
N ILE A 40 3.66 6.11 -3.06
CA ILE A 40 3.36 5.68 -4.42
C ILE A 40 2.54 6.74 -5.15
N THR A 41 1.46 7.22 -4.53
CA THR A 41 0.59 8.26 -5.09
C THR A 41 1.36 9.55 -5.37
N SER A 42 2.23 9.97 -4.43
CA SER A 42 3.09 11.14 -4.59
C SER A 42 4.03 11.00 -5.78
N ILE A 43 4.68 9.84 -5.93
CA ILE A 43 5.57 9.55 -7.06
C ILE A 43 4.78 9.49 -8.38
N GLN A 44 3.59 8.89 -8.39
CA GLN A 44 2.73 8.84 -9.57
C GLN A 44 2.34 10.25 -10.03
N ASN A 45 1.85 11.08 -9.10
CA ASN A 45 1.49 12.46 -9.37
C ASN A 45 2.71 13.27 -9.86
N ALA A 46 3.88 13.12 -9.23
CA ALA A 46 5.11 13.81 -9.63
C ALA A 46 5.61 13.42 -11.03
N ASN A 47 5.36 12.17 -11.45
CA ASN A 47 5.71 11.69 -12.79
C ASN A 47 4.62 11.96 -13.84
N GLY A 48 3.56 12.71 -13.51
CA GLY A 48 2.43 12.95 -14.40
C GLY A 48 1.62 11.68 -14.72
N VAL A 49 1.85 10.60 -13.98
CA VAL A 49 1.06 9.37 -14.05
C VAL A 49 -0.17 9.63 -13.19
N ASN A 50 -1.21 10.21 -13.78
CA ASN A 50 -2.52 10.32 -13.13
C ASN A 50 -2.97 8.92 -12.70
N ALA A 51 -2.94 8.65 -11.40
CA ALA A 51 -3.36 7.41 -10.76
C ALA A 51 -4.89 7.22 -10.78
N VAL A 52 -5.52 7.52 -11.91
CA VAL A 52 -6.95 7.30 -12.13
C VAL A 52 -7.12 5.82 -12.48
N GLY A 53 -7.35 4.98 -11.47
CA GLY A 53 -7.97 3.66 -11.69
C GLY A 53 -7.22 2.41 -11.21
N LEU A 54 -6.38 2.48 -10.16
CA LEU A 54 -5.75 1.26 -9.59
C LEU A 54 -6.03 1.08 -8.09
N LEU A 55 -7.25 1.37 -7.67
CA LEU A 55 -7.82 0.76 -6.46
C LEU A 55 -8.81 -0.30 -6.95
N PRO A 56 -8.47 -1.60 -6.99
CA PRO A 56 -9.52 -2.59 -6.90
C PRO A 56 -10.20 -2.33 -5.55
N ALA A 57 -11.49 -2.00 -5.59
CA ALA A 57 -12.35 -2.07 -4.43
C ALA A 57 -12.30 -3.52 -3.93
N ALA A 58 -11.35 -3.82 -3.04
CA ALA A 58 -11.36 -5.04 -2.26
C ALA A 58 -12.49 -4.87 -1.24
N SER A 59 -13.72 -5.07 -1.71
CA SER A 59 -14.84 -5.42 -0.86
C SER A 59 -14.51 -6.78 -0.25
N ILE A 60 -14.13 -6.76 1.03
CA ILE A 60 -14.29 -7.91 1.93
C ILE A 60 -15.60 -7.68 2.67
#